data_AF-A0A117EGM1-F1
#
_entry.id   AF-A0A117EGM1-F1
#
_cell.length_a   1.000
_cell.length_b   1.000
_cell.length_c   1.000
_cell.angle_alpha   90.00
_cell.angle_beta   90.00
_cell.angle_gamma   90.00
#
_symmetry.space_group_name_H-M   'P 1'
#
loop_
_entity.id
_entity.type
_entity.pdbx_description
1 polymer ?
#
loop_
_entity_poly.entity_id
_entity_poly.type
_entity_poly.pdbx_seq_one_letter_code
_entity_poly.pdbx_strand_id
1 'polypeptide(L)'
;MNSDSNFGGAYLMVSGTRAEVGEGSGLRGAPWIAVAVADRAAGAGHARVRLGVAVDEGIAREAAGSLYGRGEEVGWRDGDVVARRVERLGAVELAVRPLREPAPRLVREALLEGLRVEGFGLLRWSQDGTRLRERLAFLHARLGLPWPEVSDTALHARVEEWLEPELGRARRRADLGRIDAGEALKRLLPWATGDAVRLEELAPERIEVPSGSRIRVDYARPEQPVLAVKLQEMFGLRESPVLAGVPVLVHLLSPAGRPAAVTADLASFWKDGYRAVRAELRGRYPRHPWPEDPATAEPTRYTNARLRR
;
A
#
# COMPACT_ATOMS: atom_id res chain seq x y z
N MET A 1 -10.02 40.27 -12.49
CA MET A 1 -10.52 38.89 -12.23
C MET A 1 -10.99 38.29 -13.53
N ASN A 2 -10.92 36.97 -13.70
CA ASN A 2 -11.32 36.28 -14.93
C ASN A 2 -12.50 35.32 -14.65
N SER A 3 -13.39 35.16 -15.63
CA SER A 3 -14.42 34.13 -15.62
C SER A 3 -13.76 32.76 -15.75
N ASP A 4 -13.92 31.91 -14.74
CA ASP A 4 -13.39 30.54 -14.78
C ASP A 4 -14.57 29.57 -14.94
N SER A 5 -14.52 28.77 -16.01
CA SER A 5 -15.58 27.83 -16.40
C SER A 5 -15.81 26.72 -15.37
N ASN A 6 -14.87 26.50 -14.45
CA ASN A 6 -15.00 25.49 -13.38
C ASN A 6 -15.87 25.94 -12.19
N PHE A 7 -16.26 27.22 -12.09
CA PHE A 7 -16.95 27.76 -10.91
C PHE A 7 -18.38 28.28 -11.16
N GLY A 8 -19.07 27.77 -12.18
CA GLY A 8 -20.53 27.95 -12.31
C GLY A 8 -21.01 29.41 -12.35
N GLY A 9 -20.22 30.32 -12.94
CA GLY A 9 -20.53 31.75 -13.04
C GLY A 9 -19.81 32.66 -12.04
N ALA A 10 -18.95 32.10 -11.17
CA ALA A 10 -18.06 32.88 -10.31
C ALA A 10 -16.74 33.25 -11.02
N TYR A 11 -16.16 34.38 -10.61
CA TYR A 11 -14.90 34.91 -11.11
C TYR A 11 -13.77 34.61 -10.12
N LEU A 12 -12.53 34.47 -10.61
CA LEU A 12 -11.34 34.39 -9.76
C LEU A 12 -10.58 35.72 -9.80
N MET A 13 -10.41 36.36 -8.65
CA MET A 13 -9.55 37.54 -8.53
C MET A 13 -8.09 37.15 -8.63
N VAL A 14 -7.27 38.07 -9.14
CA VAL A 14 -5.81 37.88 -9.26
C VAL A 14 -5.16 37.58 -7.90
N SER A 15 -5.77 38.04 -6.80
CA SER A 15 -5.36 37.72 -5.42
C SER A 15 -5.75 36.30 -4.94
N GLY A 16 -6.44 35.50 -5.75
CA GLY A 16 -6.88 34.13 -5.43
C GLY A 16 -8.23 34.03 -4.72
N THR A 17 -8.86 35.15 -4.36
CA THR A 17 -10.20 35.15 -3.78
C THR A 17 -11.25 35.03 -4.89
N ARG A 18 -12.20 34.10 -4.74
CA ARG A 18 -13.38 34.00 -5.62
C ARG A 18 -14.28 35.22 -5.44
N ALA A 19 -14.90 35.69 -6.52
CA ALA A 19 -15.78 36.85 -6.51
C ALA A 19 -17.00 36.64 -7.41
N GLU A 20 -18.11 37.25 -7.05
CA GLU A 20 -19.37 37.17 -7.79
C GLU A 20 -19.88 38.56 -8.16
N VAL A 21 -20.54 38.64 -9.31
CA VAL A 21 -21.29 39.82 -9.77
C VAL A 21 -22.79 39.58 -9.59
N GLY A 22 -23.53 40.63 -9.23
CA GLY A 22 -24.97 40.54 -9.00
C GLY A 22 -25.77 40.01 -10.20
N GLU A 23 -26.96 39.46 -9.95
CA GLU A 23 -27.78 38.77 -10.97
C GLU A 23 -28.17 39.64 -12.17
N GLY A 24 -28.49 40.91 -11.95
CA GLY A 24 -28.81 41.88 -13.00
C GLY A 24 -27.62 42.68 -13.55
N SER A 25 -26.37 42.32 -13.20
CA SER A 25 -25.20 43.10 -13.61
C SER A 25 -24.84 42.88 -15.08
N GLY A 26 -24.64 43.98 -15.83
CA GLY A 26 -24.10 43.94 -17.19
C GLY A 26 -22.65 43.44 -17.28
N LEU A 27 -21.98 43.23 -16.15
CA LEU A 27 -20.65 42.61 -16.10
C LEU A 27 -20.69 41.09 -16.23
N ARG A 28 -21.88 40.46 -16.11
CA ARG A 28 -22.00 39.01 -16.27
C ARG A 28 -21.57 38.57 -17.67
N GLY A 29 -20.73 37.54 -17.72
CA GLY A 29 -20.21 37.01 -18.97
C GLY A 29 -19.07 37.83 -19.58
N ALA A 30 -18.70 38.98 -19.00
CA ALA A 30 -17.45 39.64 -19.36
C ALA A 30 -16.28 38.71 -19.01
N PRO A 31 -15.29 38.50 -19.90
CA PRO A 31 -14.16 37.62 -19.62
C PRO A 31 -13.27 38.20 -18.53
N TRP A 32 -13.02 39.52 -18.56
CA TRP A 32 -12.22 40.21 -17.56
C TRP A 32 -12.98 41.37 -16.94
N ILE A 33 -12.84 41.49 -15.61
CA ILE A 33 -13.39 42.61 -14.84
C ILE A 33 -12.28 43.21 -13.97
N ALA A 34 -12.08 44.51 -14.11
CA ALA A 34 -11.34 45.31 -13.16
C ALA A 34 -12.27 45.68 -12.01
N VAL A 35 -11.91 45.29 -10.80
CA VAL A 35 -12.72 45.48 -9.59
C VAL A 35 -12.18 46.67 -8.81
N ALA A 36 -12.98 47.70 -8.65
CA ALA A 36 -12.64 48.85 -7.81
C ALA A 36 -13.11 48.65 -6.36
N VAL A 37 -14.28 48.05 -6.19
CA VAL A 37 -14.87 47.80 -4.86
C VAL A 37 -15.48 46.40 -4.84
N ALA A 38 -15.04 45.58 -3.89
CA ALA A 38 -15.67 44.32 -3.56
C ALA A 38 -15.71 44.15 -2.04
N ASP A 39 -16.84 43.65 -1.55
CA ASP A 39 -17.03 43.36 -0.13
C ASP A 39 -17.00 41.86 0.09
N ARG A 40 -16.31 41.42 1.13
CA ARG A 40 -16.33 40.03 1.59
C ARG A 40 -16.77 40.02 3.05
N ALA A 41 -17.95 39.47 3.32
CA ALA A 41 -18.41 39.28 4.68
C ALA A 41 -17.46 38.32 5.43
N ALA A 42 -17.30 38.52 6.74
CA ALA A 42 -16.50 37.63 7.57
C ALA A 42 -17.02 36.19 7.46
N GLY A 43 -16.12 35.24 7.20
CA GLY A 43 -16.46 33.82 6.99
C GLY A 43 -16.98 33.46 5.59
N ALA A 44 -17.23 34.44 4.70
CA ALA A 44 -17.65 34.14 3.34
C ALA A 44 -16.49 33.58 2.50
N GLY A 45 -16.79 32.56 1.68
CA GLY A 45 -15.85 31.92 0.75
C GLY A 45 -15.64 32.69 -0.56
N HIS A 46 -16.43 33.72 -0.82
CA HIS A 46 -16.35 34.58 -2.01
C HIS A 46 -16.61 36.05 -1.65
N ALA A 47 -16.10 36.97 -2.47
CA ALA A 47 -16.39 38.40 -2.41
C ALA A 47 -17.56 38.77 -3.35
N ARG A 48 -18.27 39.84 -3.05
CA ARG A 48 -19.29 40.41 -3.94
C ARG A 48 -18.76 41.70 -4.55
N VAL A 49 -18.70 41.75 -5.88
CA VAL A 49 -18.28 42.95 -6.60
C VAL A 49 -19.39 44.00 -6.51
N ARG A 50 -19.04 45.19 -6.00
CA ARG A 50 -19.92 46.36 -5.93
C ARG A 50 -19.69 47.33 -7.08
N LEU A 51 -18.43 47.53 -7.42
CA LEU A 51 -18.01 48.41 -8.51
C LEU A 51 -16.90 47.74 -9.31
N GLY A 52 -17.12 47.64 -10.61
CA GLY A 52 -16.13 47.14 -11.56
C GLY A 52 -16.51 47.52 -12.98
N VAL A 53 -15.58 47.29 -13.89
CA VAL A 53 -15.74 47.56 -15.32
C VAL A 53 -15.24 46.36 -16.11
N ALA A 54 -15.95 46.01 -17.18
CA ALA A 54 -15.49 45.01 -18.13
C ALA A 54 -14.26 45.56 -18.86
N VAL A 55 -13.20 44.75 -18.90
CA VAL A 55 -11.96 45.08 -19.60
C VAL A 55 -11.58 43.92 -20.52
N ASP A 56 -10.63 44.15 -21.42
CA ASP A 56 -10.00 43.06 -22.15
C ASP A 56 -8.80 42.48 -21.36
N GLU A 57 -8.26 41.37 -21.85
CA GLU A 57 -7.11 40.71 -21.23
C GLU A 57 -5.84 41.58 -21.27
N GLY A 58 -5.68 42.42 -22.31
CA GLY A 58 -4.52 43.31 -22.44
C GLY A 58 -4.46 44.31 -21.29
N ILE A 59 -5.57 44.99 -21.01
CA ILE A 59 -5.72 45.90 -19.87
C ILE A 59 -5.52 45.14 -18.56
N ALA A 60 -6.07 43.93 -18.42
CA ALA A 60 -5.87 43.15 -17.20
C ALA A 60 -4.40 42.80 -16.96
N ARG A 61 -3.67 42.38 -18.00
CA ARG A 61 -2.24 42.07 -17.95
C ARG A 61 -1.41 43.30 -17.64
N GLU A 62 -1.76 44.46 -18.18
CA GLU A 62 -1.09 45.72 -17.87
C GLU A 62 -1.32 46.12 -16.40
N ALA A 63 -2.59 46.13 -15.96
CA ALA A 63 -2.98 46.56 -14.62
C ALA A 63 -2.41 45.67 -13.50
N ALA A 64 -2.23 44.36 -13.76
CA ALA A 64 -1.67 43.41 -12.79
C ALA A 64 -0.34 42.80 -13.24
N GLY A 65 0.41 43.48 -14.11
CA GLY A 65 1.63 42.93 -14.74
C GLY A 65 2.71 42.50 -13.75
N SER A 66 2.80 43.12 -12.59
CA SER A 66 3.71 42.73 -11.50
C SER A 66 3.41 41.34 -10.92
N LEU A 67 2.20 40.82 -11.15
CA LEU A 67 1.75 39.50 -10.72
C LEU A 67 1.79 38.48 -11.85
N TYR A 68 2.24 38.87 -13.05
CA TYR A 68 2.42 37.95 -14.15
C TYR A 68 3.56 36.97 -13.85
N GLY A 69 3.31 35.68 -14.08
CA GLY A 69 4.29 34.63 -13.89
C GLY A 69 4.15 33.54 -14.94
N ARG A 70 5.28 32.94 -15.31
CA ARG A 70 5.33 31.75 -16.16
C ARG A 70 6.18 30.71 -15.49
N GLY A 71 5.66 29.50 -15.35
CA GLY A 71 6.36 28.42 -14.65
C GLY A 71 6.01 27.04 -15.19
N GLU A 72 6.86 26.08 -14.85
CA GLU A 72 6.62 24.67 -15.07
C GLU A 72 6.08 24.06 -13.77
N GLU A 73 5.03 23.28 -13.89
CA GLU A 73 4.43 22.53 -12.79
C GLU A 73 4.45 21.06 -13.16
N VAL A 74 5.16 20.28 -12.35
CA VAL A 74 5.22 18.83 -12.48
C VAL A 74 4.92 18.26 -11.11
N GLY A 75 3.91 17.40 -11.03
CA GLY A 75 3.46 16.86 -9.76
C GLY A 75 2.49 15.71 -9.95
N TRP A 76 2.20 15.00 -8.87
CA TRP A 76 1.16 13.99 -8.83
C TRP A 76 -0.21 14.64 -8.65
N ARG A 77 -1.11 14.43 -9.60
CA ARG A 77 -2.48 14.98 -9.62
C ARG A 77 -3.41 13.95 -10.25
N ASP A 78 -4.59 13.80 -9.66
CA ASP A 78 -5.64 12.89 -10.16
C ASP A 78 -5.15 11.46 -10.46
N GLY A 79 -4.17 10.99 -9.66
CA GLY A 79 -3.62 9.65 -9.75
C GLY A 79 -2.52 9.44 -10.79
N ASP A 80 -1.99 10.49 -11.42
CA ASP A 80 -0.86 10.39 -12.35
C ASP A 80 0.09 11.60 -12.29
N VAL A 81 1.22 11.52 -12.99
CA VAL A 81 2.14 12.63 -13.20
C VAL A 81 1.52 13.60 -14.20
N VAL A 82 1.27 14.82 -13.74
CA VAL A 82 0.86 15.94 -14.59
C VAL A 82 2.04 16.88 -14.75
N ALA A 83 2.43 17.14 -16.00
CA ALA A 83 3.48 18.08 -16.36
C ALA A 83 2.91 19.17 -17.28
N ARG A 84 2.87 20.40 -16.82
CA ARG A 84 2.28 21.54 -17.53
C ARG A 84 3.12 22.80 -17.39
N ARG A 85 3.12 23.62 -18.43
CA ARG A 85 3.60 25.00 -18.38
C ARG A 85 2.40 25.91 -18.21
N VAL A 86 2.42 26.74 -17.18
CA VAL A 86 1.32 27.63 -16.83
C VAL A 86 1.79 29.07 -16.92
N GLU A 87 1.01 29.90 -17.60
CA GLU A 87 1.10 31.35 -17.58
C GLU A 87 -0.02 31.86 -16.68
N ARG A 88 0.32 32.66 -15.66
CA ARG A 88 -0.62 33.19 -14.69
C ARG A 88 -0.54 34.70 -14.56
N LEU A 89 -1.65 35.28 -14.14
CA LEU A 89 -1.74 36.60 -13.57
C LEU A 89 -2.19 36.44 -12.12
N GLY A 90 -1.24 36.45 -11.19
CA GLY A 90 -1.46 36.04 -9.80
C GLY A 90 -2.03 34.63 -9.72
N ALA A 91 -3.23 34.48 -9.16
CA ALA A 91 -3.92 33.20 -9.05
C ALA A 91 -4.68 32.78 -10.33
N VAL A 92 -4.85 33.67 -11.31
CA VAL A 92 -5.61 33.37 -12.53
C VAL A 92 -4.69 32.68 -13.55
N GLU A 93 -5.05 31.46 -13.97
CA GLU A 93 -4.38 30.78 -15.09
C GLU A 93 -4.83 31.40 -16.42
N LEU A 94 -3.90 32.01 -17.16
CA LEU A 94 -4.13 32.61 -18.47
C LEU A 94 -4.02 31.56 -19.59
N ALA A 95 -3.02 30.70 -19.49
CA ALA A 95 -2.78 29.63 -20.45
C ALA A 95 -2.13 28.43 -19.76
N VAL A 96 -2.61 27.24 -20.08
CA VAL A 96 -2.05 25.97 -19.64
C VAL A 96 -1.68 25.16 -20.89
N ARG A 97 -0.43 24.71 -20.96
CA ARG A 97 0.04 23.85 -22.05
C ARG A 97 0.74 22.62 -21.49
N PRO A 98 0.59 21.43 -22.09
CA PRO A 98 1.38 20.27 -21.70
C PRO A 98 2.88 20.56 -21.81
N LEU A 99 3.65 20.18 -20.80
CA LEU A 99 5.10 20.23 -20.82
C LEU A 99 5.62 18.91 -21.40
N ARG A 100 6.15 18.95 -22.63
CA ARG A 100 6.55 17.73 -23.37
C ARG A 100 7.77 17.05 -22.77
N GLU A 101 8.73 17.83 -22.28
CA GLU A 101 10.01 17.34 -21.76
C GLU A 101 10.24 17.90 -20.36
N PRO A 102 9.49 17.41 -19.34
CA PRO A 102 9.72 17.81 -17.97
C PRO A 102 11.10 17.35 -17.50
N ALA A 103 11.75 18.16 -16.66
CA ALA A 103 13.02 17.78 -16.07
C ALA A 103 12.90 16.43 -15.32
N PRO A 104 13.80 15.45 -15.55
CA PRO A 104 13.68 14.11 -14.96
C PRO A 104 13.56 14.11 -13.42
N ARG A 105 14.24 15.03 -12.75
CA ARG A 105 14.15 15.20 -11.28
C ARG A 105 12.72 15.52 -10.83
N LEU A 106 12.02 16.41 -11.53
CA LEU A 106 10.65 16.81 -11.18
C LEU A 106 9.65 15.67 -11.40
N VAL A 107 9.84 14.87 -12.46
CA VAL A 107 9.03 13.67 -12.70
C VAL A 107 9.25 12.64 -11.59
N ARG A 108 10.51 12.43 -11.19
CA ARG A 108 10.85 11.54 -10.08
C ARG A 108 10.18 11.99 -8.78
N GLU A 109 10.24 13.28 -8.46
CA GLU A 109 9.57 13.86 -7.29
C GLU A 109 8.04 13.68 -7.33
N ALA A 110 7.43 13.87 -8.50
CA ALA A 110 6.01 13.59 -8.69
C ALA A 110 5.65 12.12 -8.45
N LEU A 111 6.46 11.18 -8.97
CA LEU A 111 6.23 9.74 -8.76
C LEU A 111 6.39 9.35 -7.28
N LEU A 112 7.40 9.91 -6.61
CA LEU A 112 7.62 9.69 -5.17
C LEU A 112 6.46 10.23 -4.34
N GLU A 113 5.94 11.42 -4.68
CA GLU A 113 4.75 11.97 -4.06
C GLU A 113 3.53 11.05 -4.28
N GLY A 114 3.36 10.51 -5.48
CA GLY A 114 2.32 9.51 -5.76
C GLY A 114 2.45 8.27 -4.87
N LEU A 115 3.65 7.70 -4.76
CA LEU A 115 3.93 6.55 -3.88
C LEU A 115 3.72 6.89 -2.39
N ARG A 116 3.94 8.14 -1.99
CA ARG A 116 3.73 8.61 -0.61
C ARG A 116 2.25 8.75 -0.26
N VAL A 117 1.44 9.26 -1.20
CA VAL A 117 0.01 9.57 -0.98
C VAL A 117 -0.88 8.35 -1.20
N GLU A 118 -0.60 7.54 -2.23
CA GLU A 118 -1.40 6.36 -2.57
C GLU A 118 -0.79 5.03 -2.09
N GLY A 119 0.45 5.07 -1.60
CA GLY A 119 1.17 3.91 -1.11
C GLY A 119 1.81 3.07 -2.22
N PHE A 120 2.50 2.00 -1.81
CA PHE A 120 3.19 1.09 -2.74
C PHE A 120 2.26 0.14 -3.50
N GLY A 121 0.94 0.25 -3.30
CA GLY A 121 -0.06 -0.44 -4.12
C GLY A 121 -0.05 0.00 -5.60
N LEU A 122 0.62 1.11 -5.91
CA LEU A 122 0.91 1.53 -7.30
C LEU A 122 1.90 0.63 -8.03
N LEU A 123 2.71 -0.14 -7.31
CA LEU A 123 3.67 -1.10 -7.87
C LEU A 123 3.02 -2.46 -8.10
N ARG A 124 3.65 -3.31 -8.91
CA ARG A 124 3.20 -4.69 -9.08
C ARG A 124 3.68 -5.55 -7.90
N TRP A 125 2.72 -6.08 -7.15
CA TRP A 125 2.97 -7.08 -6.10
C TRP A 125 2.50 -8.46 -6.56
N SER A 126 3.45 -9.33 -6.89
CA SER A 126 3.16 -10.75 -7.01
C SER A 126 2.85 -11.34 -5.64
N GLN A 127 2.24 -12.52 -5.62
CA GLN A 127 2.04 -13.23 -4.34
C GLN A 127 3.37 -13.56 -3.66
N ASP A 128 4.40 -13.91 -4.43
CA ASP A 128 5.74 -14.19 -3.89
C ASP A 128 6.40 -12.93 -3.34
N GLY A 129 6.25 -11.78 -4.01
CA GLY A 129 6.75 -10.49 -3.53
C GLY A 129 6.08 -10.05 -2.23
N THR A 130 4.76 -10.26 -2.13
CA THR A 130 4.00 -9.99 -0.90
C THR A 130 4.49 -10.90 0.24
N ARG A 131 4.64 -12.20 -0.01
CA ARG A 131 5.15 -13.16 0.97
C ARG A 131 6.58 -12.84 1.40
N LEU A 132 7.46 -12.45 0.47
CA LEU A 132 8.81 -12.00 0.81
C LEU A 132 8.76 -10.82 1.78
N ARG A 133 7.92 -9.80 1.49
CA ARG A 133 7.75 -8.65 2.37
C ARG A 133 7.28 -9.05 3.77
N GLU A 134 6.29 -9.95 3.87
CA GLU A 134 5.80 -10.45 5.17
C GLU A 134 6.88 -11.20 5.95
N ARG A 135 7.66 -12.05 5.28
CA ARG A 135 8.80 -12.78 5.88
C ARG A 135 9.89 -11.84 6.38
N LEU A 136 10.20 -10.78 5.61
CA LEU A 136 11.16 -9.75 6.04
C LEU A 136 10.63 -8.95 7.23
N ALA A 137 9.34 -8.60 7.22
CA ALA A 137 8.71 -7.92 8.36
C ALA A 137 8.76 -8.77 9.63
N PHE A 138 8.48 -10.07 9.53
CA PHE A 138 8.63 -11.02 10.62
C PHE A 138 10.08 -11.06 11.15
N LEU A 139 11.07 -11.25 10.27
CA LEU A 139 12.47 -11.32 10.69
C LEU A 139 12.97 -10.02 11.31
N HIS A 140 12.60 -8.87 10.75
CA HIS A 140 12.93 -7.58 11.34
C HIS A 140 12.28 -7.40 12.72
N ALA A 141 11.00 -7.73 12.87
CA ALA A 141 10.30 -7.61 14.15
C ALA A 141 10.89 -8.53 15.24
N ARG A 142 11.50 -9.65 14.86
CA ARG A 142 12.01 -10.67 15.80
C ARG A 142 13.50 -10.61 16.06
N LEU A 143 14.29 -10.35 15.04
CA LEU A 143 15.75 -10.35 15.10
C LEU A 143 16.34 -8.94 14.99
N GLY A 144 15.57 -7.96 14.51
CA GLY A 144 16.06 -6.61 14.24
C GLY A 144 17.07 -6.60 13.09
N LEU A 145 18.11 -5.77 13.23
CA LEU A 145 19.20 -5.72 12.26
C LEU A 145 19.95 -7.06 12.20
N PRO A 146 20.41 -7.50 11.01
CA PRO A 146 20.47 -6.74 9.76
C PRO A 146 19.23 -6.89 8.85
N TRP A 147 18.16 -7.53 9.31
CA TRP A 147 16.93 -7.65 8.52
C TRP A 147 16.27 -6.28 8.34
N PRO A 148 15.91 -5.88 7.10
CA PRO A 148 15.42 -4.55 6.82
C PRO A 148 14.02 -4.32 7.38
N GLU A 149 13.77 -3.12 7.89
CA GLU A 149 12.40 -2.67 8.11
C GLU A 149 11.71 -2.44 6.76
N VAL A 150 10.54 -3.04 6.57
CA VAL A 150 9.79 -3.01 5.30
C VAL A 150 8.38 -2.43 5.45
N SER A 151 8.17 -1.56 6.45
CA SER A 151 6.97 -0.73 6.56
C SER A 151 6.90 0.26 5.38
N ASP A 152 5.71 0.75 5.02
CA ASP A 152 5.59 1.74 3.93
C ASP A 152 6.46 2.99 4.21
N THR A 153 6.49 3.45 5.46
CA THR A 153 7.37 4.55 5.89
C THR A 153 8.84 4.23 5.67
N ALA A 154 9.31 3.05 6.09
CA ALA A 154 10.71 2.65 5.95
C ALA A 154 11.12 2.44 4.49
N LEU A 155 10.25 1.87 3.66
CA LEU A 155 10.48 1.67 2.23
C LEU A 155 10.49 2.99 1.47
N HIS A 156 9.68 3.97 1.88
CA HIS A 156 9.69 5.30 1.28
C HIS A 156 10.99 6.04 1.59
N ALA A 157 11.49 5.95 2.83
CA ALA A 157 12.72 6.59 3.26
C ALA A 157 13.99 6.08 2.56
N ARG A 158 13.92 4.89 1.92
CA ARG A 158 15.06 4.25 1.24
C ARG A 158 14.77 3.90 -0.22
N VAL A 159 13.85 4.62 -0.85
CA VAL A 159 13.37 4.29 -2.20
C VAL A 159 14.50 4.23 -3.23
N GLU A 160 15.55 5.03 -3.06
CA GLU A 160 16.78 4.98 -3.84
C GLU A 160 17.48 3.61 -3.79
N GLU A 161 17.46 2.95 -2.63
CA GLU A 161 18.21 1.71 -2.39
C GLU A 161 17.54 0.49 -3.03
N TRP A 162 16.20 0.44 -3.03
CA TRP A 162 15.47 -0.75 -3.44
C TRP A 162 14.72 -0.60 -4.76
N LEU A 163 14.22 0.59 -5.09
CA LEU A 163 13.34 0.81 -6.24
C LEU A 163 14.08 1.32 -7.49
N GLU A 164 15.35 1.67 -7.37
CA GLU A 164 16.19 2.02 -8.51
C GLU A 164 16.84 0.76 -9.13
N PRO A 165 17.04 0.72 -10.47
CA PRO A 165 16.88 1.83 -11.43
C PRO A 165 15.48 1.96 -12.03
N GLU A 166 14.51 1.15 -11.61
CA GLU A 166 13.18 1.12 -12.21
C GLU A 166 12.42 2.44 -12.02
N LEU A 167 12.51 3.06 -10.83
CA LEU A 167 11.92 4.37 -10.56
C LEU A 167 12.48 5.45 -11.50
N GLY A 168 13.80 5.52 -11.69
CA GLY A 168 14.44 6.48 -12.60
C GLY A 168 14.01 6.35 -14.07
N ARG A 169 13.47 5.19 -14.48
CA ARG A 169 12.95 4.94 -15.83
C ARG A 169 11.46 5.27 -15.97
N ALA A 170 10.70 5.30 -14.87
CA ALA A 170 9.28 5.59 -14.87
C ALA A 170 8.99 7.07 -15.22
N ARG A 171 7.87 7.32 -15.88
CA ARG A 171 7.41 8.67 -16.23
C ARG A 171 5.96 8.96 -15.83
N ARG A 172 5.19 7.92 -15.53
CA ARG A 172 3.75 7.97 -15.22
C ARG A 172 3.32 6.79 -14.35
N ARG A 173 2.11 6.84 -13.80
CA ARG A 173 1.47 5.78 -13.02
C ARG A 173 1.58 4.41 -13.69
N ALA A 174 1.29 4.36 -14.99
CA ALA A 174 1.32 3.10 -15.74
C ALA A 174 2.70 2.43 -15.77
N ASP A 175 3.79 3.21 -15.60
CA ASP A 175 5.14 2.66 -15.55
C ASP A 175 5.45 2.10 -14.15
N LEU A 176 4.97 2.75 -13.07
CA LEU A 176 5.04 2.22 -11.70
C LEU A 176 4.37 0.85 -11.60
N GLY A 177 3.20 0.68 -12.22
CA GLY A 177 2.48 -0.60 -12.25
C GLY A 177 3.17 -1.73 -13.00
N ARG A 178 4.30 -1.46 -13.69
CA ARG A 178 5.13 -2.49 -14.33
C ARG A 178 6.31 -2.92 -13.47
N ILE A 179 6.66 -2.15 -12.44
CA ILE A 179 7.78 -2.44 -11.54
C ILE A 179 7.40 -3.60 -10.63
N ASP A 180 8.19 -4.67 -10.65
CA ASP A 180 8.04 -5.78 -9.71
C ASP A 180 8.61 -5.39 -8.35
N ALA A 181 7.74 -5.10 -7.39
CA ALA A 181 8.18 -4.71 -6.07
C ALA A 181 8.87 -5.86 -5.31
N GLY A 182 8.48 -7.12 -5.59
CA GLY A 182 9.08 -8.29 -4.96
C GLY A 182 10.53 -8.48 -5.38
N GLU A 183 10.82 -8.37 -6.69
CA GLU A 183 12.20 -8.43 -7.18
C GLU A 183 13.04 -7.25 -6.71
N ALA A 184 12.45 -6.04 -6.69
CA ALA A 184 13.10 -4.84 -6.20
C ALA A 184 13.47 -4.97 -4.70
N LEU A 185 12.58 -5.51 -3.87
CA LEU A 185 12.81 -5.72 -2.43
C LEU A 185 13.99 -6.64 -2.13
N LYS A 186 14.34 -7.59 -3.02
CA LYS A 186 15.49 -8.49 -2.82
C LYS A 186 16.81 -7.74 -2.69
N ARG A 187 16.89 -6.49 -3.17
CA ARG A 187 18.05 -5.61 -3.00
C ARG A 187 18.30 -5.22 -1.54
N LEU A 188 17.25 -5.21 -0.71
CA LEU A 188 17.34 -4.91 0.73
C LEU A 188 17.75 -6.12 1.58
N LEU A 189 17.86 -7.31 0.99
CA LEU A 189 18.29 -8.49 1.74
C LEU A 189 19.72 -8.28 2.28
N PRO A 190 20.03 -8.76 3.50
CA PRO A 190 21.31 -8.56 4.15
C PRO A 190 22.40 -9.47 3.55
N TRP A 191 22.73 -9.28 2.27
CA TRP A 191 23.75 -10.04 1.56
C TRP A 191 25.15 -9.80 2.14
N ALA A 192 25.44 -8.57 2.58
CA ALA A 192 26.74 -8.19 3.11
C ALA A 192 27.13 -8.95 4.40
N THR A 193 26.15 -9.29 5.25
CA THR A 193 26.39 -10.07 6.48
C THR A 193 26.28 -11.58 6.24
N GLY A 194 25.81 -11.99 5.07
CA GLY A 194 25.52 -13.39 4.74
C GLY A 194 24.17 -13.89 5.28
N ASP A 195 23.44 -13.14 6.10
CA ASP A 195 22.17 -13.60 6.70
C ASP A 195 21.07 -13.86 5.67
N ALA A 196 21.15 -13.22 4.49
CA ALA A 196 20.20 -13.44 3.40
C ALA A 196 20.06 -14.93 3.01
N VAL A 197 21.13 -15.73 3.11
CA VAL A 197 21.10 -17.17 2.77
C VAL A 197 20.31 -17.99 3.78
N ARG A 198 20.10 -17.45 4.99
CA ARG A 198 19.34 -18.08 6.08
C ARG A 198 17.86 -17.74 6.05
N LEU A 199 17.40 -16.97 5.06
CA LEU A 199 15.99 -16.58 4.93
C LEU A 199 15.05 -17.81 4.90
N GLU A 200 15.42 -18.87 4.16
CA GLU A 200 14.64 -20.10 4.10
C GLU A 200 14.72 -20.95 5.38
N GLU A 201 15.78 -20.81 6.17
CA GLU A 201 15.91 -21.46 7.49
C GLU A 201 15.07 -20.74 8.54
N LEU A 202 15.21 -19.40 8.62
CA LEU A 202 14.64 -18.57 9.68
C LEU A 202 13.16 -18.27 9.48
N ALA A 203 12.74 -18.10 8.23
CA ALA A 203 11.36 -17.82 7.86
C ALA A 203 11.00 -18.58 6.57
N PRO A 204 10.94 -19.91 6.56
CA PRO A 204 10.60 -20.71 5.38
C PRO A 204 9.23 -20.35 4.83
N GLU A 205 9.04 -20.45 3.50
CA GLU A 205 7.68 -20.35 2.93
C GLU A 205 6.77 -21.51 3.35
N ARG A 206 7.37 -22.70 3.56
CA ARG A 206 6.66 -23.93 3.88
C ARG A 206 7.44 -24.75 4.89
N ILE A 207 6.71 -25.29 5.87
CA ILE A 207 7.22 -26.28 6.82
C ILE A 207 6.79 -27.66 6.37
N GLU A 208 7.72 -28.61 6.42
CA GLU A 208 7.37 -30.02 6.32
C GLU A 208 6.84 -30.51 7.67
N VAL A 209 5.61 -31.00 7.68
CA VAL A 209 4.99 -31.58 8.88
C VAL A 209 5.22 -33.10 8.89
N PRO A 210 5.06 -33.80 10.02
CA PRO A 210 5.45 -35.22 10.14
C PRO A 210 4.86 -36.16 9.09
N SER A 211 3.70 -35.84 8.52
CA SER A 211 3.10 -36.61 7.42
C SER A 211 3.85 -36.49 6.07
N GLY A 212 4.88 -35.65 5.97
CA GLY A 212 5.62 -35.31 4.76
C GLY A 212 4.99 -34.18 3.93
N SER A 213 3.84 -33.63 4.36
CA SER A 213 3.21 -32.50 3.67
C SER A 213 3.99 -31.19 3.90
N ARG A 214 4.11 -30.38 2.83
CA ARG A 214 4.76 -29.05 2.87
C ARG A 214 3.72 -27.94 3.02
N ILE A 215 3.42 -27.57 4.27
CA ILE A 215 2.36 -26.62 4.61
C ILE A 215 2.91 -25.20 4.60
N ARG A 216 2.18 -24.28 3.95
CA ARG A 216 2.57 -22.87 3.87
C ARG A 216 2.45 -22.21 5.25
N VAL A 217 3.45 -21.41 5.59
CA VAL A 217 3.42 -20.55 6.78
C VAL A 217 2.86 -19.19 6.37
N ASP A 218 1.93 -18.67 7.17
CA ASP A 218 1.37 -17.33 7.02
C ASP A 218 2.12 -16.36 7.95
N TYR A 219 2.70 -15.31 7.37
CA TYR A 219 3.49 -14.28 8.05
C TYR A 219 2.78 -12.92 8.06
N ALA A 220 1.49 -12.84 7.72
CA ALA A 220 0.74 -11.59 7.67
C ALA A 220 0.76 -10.82 9.00
N ARG A 221 0.98 -11.53 10.11
CA ARG A 221 1.23 -10.97 11.44
C ARG A 221 2.69 -11.19 11.87
N PRO A 222 3.56 -10.17 11.79
CA PRO A 222 4.99 -10.30 12.10
C PRO A 222 5.31 -10.79 13.52
N GLU A 223 4.37 -10.64 14.46
CA GLU A 223 4.53 -11.12 15.82
C GLU A 223 4.35 -12.64 15.94
N GLN A 224 3.56 -13.29 15.07
CA GLN A 224 3.30 -14.71 15.24
C GLN A 224 2.96 -15.40 13.92
N PRO A 225 3.92 -16.18 13.35
CA PRO A 225 3.66 -16.95 12.15
C PRO A 225 2.61 -18.02 12.42
N VAL A 226 1.75 -18.28 11.44
CA VAL A 226 0.63 -19.20 11.56
C VAL A 226 0.81 -20.40 10.62
N LEU A 227 0.55 -21.60 11.13
CA LEU A 227 0.52 -22.84 10.37
C LEU A 227 -0.88 -23.45 10.40
N ALA A 228 -1.61 -23.32 9.30
CA ALA A 228 -2.92 -23.95 9.14
C ALA A 228 -2.78 -25.36 8.57
N VAL A 229 -2.95 -26.37 9.43
CA VAL A 229 -2.63 -27.77 9.13
C VAL A 229 -3.71 -28.70 9.66
N LYS A 230 -4.01 -29.77 8.91
CA LYS A 230 -4.94 -30.79 9.41
C LYS A 230 -4.36 -31.47 10.63
N LEU A 231 -5.18 -31.62 11.68
CA LEU A 231 -4.75 -32.15 12.97
C LEU A 231 -4.01 -33.50 12.81
N GLN A 232 -4.53 -34.41 11.98
CA GLN A 232 -3.93 -35.73 11.80
C GLN A 232 -2.54 -35.74 11.13
N GLU A 233 -2.17 -34.63 10.47
CA GLU A 233 -0.84 -34.49 9.85
C GLU A 233 0.24 -34.09 10.87
N MET A 234 -0.17 -33.70 12.09
CA MET A 234 0.69 -33.27 13.19
C MET A 234 0.92 -34.35 14.25
N PHE A 235 0.32 -35.54 14.11
CA PHE A 235 0.58 -36.65 15.01
C PHE A 235 2.09 -37.00 15.05
N GLY A 236 2.58 -37.45 16.19
CA GLY A 236 4.00 -37.70 16.40
C GLY A 236 4.84 -36.44 16.67
N LEU A 237 4.37 -35.22 16.33
CA LEU A 237 5.08 -33.98 16.65
C LEU A 237 4.78 -33.56 18.09
N ARG A 238 5.79 -33.58 18.95
CA ARG A 238 5.62 -33.29 20.39
C ARG A 238 5.55 -31.80 20.69
N GLU A 239 6.36 -31.00 20.01
CA GLU A 239 6.52 -29.57 20.28
C GLU A 239 6.09 -28.74 19.06
N SER A 240 5.66 -27.50 19.31
CA SER A 240 5.35 -26.57 18.22
C SER A 240 6.62 -26.26 17.43
N PRO A 241 6.54 -26.17 16.07
CA PRO A 241 7.63 -25.61 15.30
C PRO A 241 8.00 -24.21 15.80
N VAL A 242 9.29 -23.89 15.78
CA VAL A 242 9.81 -22.58 16.18
C VAL A 242 10.54 -21.96 15.00
N LEU A 243 10.18 -20.72 14.65
CA LEU A 243 10.82 -19.95 13.57
C LEU A 243 11.43 -18.69 14.17
N ALA A 244 12.72 -18.46 13.93
CA ALA A 244 13.46 -17.31 14.49
C ALA A 244 13.22 -17.09 16.01
N GLY A 245 13.12 -18.19 16.79
CA GLY A 245 12.86 -18.15 18.24
C GLY A 245 11.39 -17.97 18.64
N VAL A 246 10.46 -17.93 17.68
CA VAL A 246 9.01 -17.75 17.91
C VAL A 246 8.26 -19.05 17.69
N PRO A 247 7.49 -19.54 18.68
CA PRO A 247 6.58 -20.66 18.48
C PRO A 247 5.51 -20.32 17.45
N VAL A 248 5.38 -21.18 16.44
CA VAL A 248 4.37 -21.05 15.39
C VAL A 248 2.98 -21.30 15.96
N LEU A 249 2.04 -20.41 15.66
CA LEU A 249 0.63 -20.60 16.01
C LEU A 249 0.02 -21.65 15.09
N VAL A 250 -0.27 -22.83 15.62
CA VAL A 250 -0.84 -23.93 14.87
C VAL A 250 -2.36 -23.82 14.88
N HIS A 251 -2.94 -23.54 13.71
CA HIS A 251 -4.37 -23.68 13.48
C HIS A 251 -4.63 -25.14 13.08
N LEU A 252 -5.03 -25.96 14.04
CA LEU A 252 -5.35 -27.36 13.84
C LEU A 252 -6.72 -27.47 13.17
N LEU A 253 -6.74 -28.03 11.96
CA LEU A 253 -7.92 -28.15 11.12
C LEU A 253 -8.51 -29.56 11.16
N SER A 254 -9.82 -29.66 10.98
CA SER A 254 -10.50 -30.92 10.70
C SER A 254 -10.13 -31.46 9.31
N PRO A 255 -10.49 -32.71 8.97
CA PRO A 255 -10.26 -33.25 7.63
C PRO A 255 -10.86 -32.42 6.49
N ALA A 256 -11.96 -31.70 6.78
CA ALA A 256 -12.65 -30.80 5.85
C ALA A 256 -12.07 -29.37 5.84
N GLY A 257 -10.96 -29.12 6.54
CA GLY A 257 -10.30 -27.81 6.58
C GLY A 257 -10.93 -26.78 7.51
N ARG A 258 -11.87 -27.19 8.39
CA ARG A 258 -12.49 -26.27 9.36
C ARG A 258 -11.61 -26.15 10.61
N PRO A 259 -11.47 -24.97 11.23
CA PRO A 259 -10.76 -24.82 12.49
C PRO A 259 -11.33 -25.75 13.58
N ALA A 260 -10.46 -26.49 14.25
CA ALA A 260 -10.80 -27.39 15.36
C ALA A 260 -10.14 -26.95 16.67
N ALA A 261 -8.90 -26.46 16.60
CA ALA A 261 -8.20 -25.85 17.73
C ALA A 261 -7.13 -24.86 17.22
N VAL A 262 -6.72 -23.95 18.10
CA VAL A 262 -5.61 -23.02 17.87
C VAL A 262 -4.68 -23.11 19.07
N THR A 263 -3.39 -23.36 18.84
CA THR A 263 -2.40 -23.44 19.91
C THR A 263 -1.02 -22.99 19.44
N ALA A 264 -0.27 -22.31 20.31
CA ALA A 264 1.17 -22.09 20.13
C ALA A 264 2.01 -23.07 20.97
N ASP A 265 1.36 -23.85 21.85
CA ASP A 265 1.96 -24.90 22.68
C ASP A 265 1.29 -26.24 22.34
N LEU A 266 1.90 -26.95 21.39
CA LEU A 266 1.40 -28.22 20.90
C LEU A 266 1.51 -29.32 21.97
N ALA A 267 2.50 -29.25 22.87
CA ALA A 267 2.69 -30.22 23.93
C ALA A 267 1.54 -30.17 24.94
N SER A 268 1.19 -28.98 25.43
CA SER A 268 0.03 -28.79 26.31
C SER A 268 -1.28 -29.15 25.60
N PHE A 269 -1.40 -28.84 24.30
CA PHE A 269 -2.57 -29.26 23.53
C PHE A 269 -2.73 -30.78 23.49
N TRP A 270 -1.66 -31.54 23.24
CA TRP A 270 -1.75 -33.01 23.22
C TRP A 270 -2.13 -33.59 24.58
N LYS A 271 -1.58 -33.04 25.66
CA LYS A 271 -1.83 -33.49 27.03
C LYS A 271 -3.26 -33.22 27.48
N ASP A 272 -3.75 -32.00 27.26
CA ASP A 272 -4.97 -31.51 27.92
C ASP A 272 -6.11 -31.23 26.92
N GLY A 273 -5.80 -30.67 25.74
CA GLY A 273 -6.80 -30.20 24.77
C GLY A 273 -7.32 -31.26 23.79
N TYR A 274 -6.46 -32.18 23.35
CA TYR A 274 -6.76 -33.12 22.27
C TYR A 274 -7.93 -34.05 22.60
N ARG A 275 -8.09 -34.46 23.86
CA ARG A 275 -9.16 -35.39 24.26
C ARG A 275 -10.56 -34.89 23.89
N ALA A 276 -10.83 -33.59 24.09
CA ALA A 276 -12.10 -32.98 23.76
C ALA A 276 -12.28 -32.87 22.23
N VAL A 277 -11.26 -32.36 21.53
CA VAL A 277 -11.27 -32.23 20.06
C VAL A 277 -11.44 -33.59 19.38
N ARG A 278 -10.78 -34.63 19.89
CA ARG A 278 -10.88 -36.02 19.42
C ARG A 278 -12.31 -36.54 19.52
N ALA A 279 -13.00 -36.30 20.64
CA ALA A 279 -14.36 -36.78 20.86
C ALA A 279 -15.32 -36.21 19.81
N GLU A 280 -15.19 -34.92 19.48
CA GLU A 280 -15.96 -34.27 18.44
C GLU A 280 -15.60 -34.79 17.03
N LEU A 281 -14.30 -34.79 16.69
CA LEU A 281 -13.83 -35.14 15.36
C LEU A 281 -14.08 -36.62 15.02
N ARG A 282 -14.00 -37.52 16.00
CA ARG A 282 -14.30 -38.95 15.79
C ARG A 282 -15.76 -39.19 15.43
N GLY A 283 -16.69 -38.42 16.00
CA GLY A 283 -18.11 -38.48 15.64
C GLY A 283 -18.39 -37.93 14.24
N ARG A 284 -17.81 -36.77 13.91
CA ARG A 284 -18.03 -36.10 12.61
C ARG A 284 -17.27 -36.75 11.44
N TYR A 285 -16.10 -37.34 11.71
CA TYR A 285 -15.18 -37.88 10.70
C TYR A 285 -14.68 -39.29 11.05
N PRO A 286 -15.56 -40.31 11.12
CA PRO A 286 -15.22 -41.65 11.62
C PRO A 286 -14.23 -42.43 10.72
N ARG A 287 -14.04 -42.00 9.46
CA ARG A 287 -13.11 -42.64 8.51
C ARG A 287 -11.64 -42.20 8.69
N HIS A 288 -11.36 -41.23 9.56
CA HIS A 288 -10.03 -40.70 9.81
C HIS A 288 -9.40 -41.29 11.10
N PRO A 289 -8.07 -41.29 11.22
CA PRO A 289 -7.39 -41.78 12.42
C PRO A 289 -7.53 -40.78 13.56
N TRP A 290 -8.03 -41.26 14.70
CA TRP A 290 -8.20 -40.50 15.94
C TRP A 290 -7.62 -41.29 17.11
N PRO A 291 -6.28 -41.44 17.15
CA PRO A 291 -5.58 -42.24 18.16
C PRO A 291 -5.85 -41.72 19.57
N GLU A 292 -5.71 -42.57 20.58
CA GLU A 292 -5.79 -42.14 21.97
C GLU A 292 -4.52 -41.39 22.39
N ASP A 293 -3.36 -41.89 21.95
CA ASP A 293 -2.08 -41.23 22.09
C ASP A 293 -1.67 -40.54 20.76
N PRO A 294 -1.85 -39.22 20.62
CA PRO A 294 -1.48 -38.49 19.40
C PRO A 294 0.03 -38.27 19.27
N ALA A 295 0.79 -38.37 20.38
CA ALA A 295 2.22 -38.04 20.41
C ALA A 295 3.10 -39.17 19.87
N THR A 296 2.55 -40.39 19.76
CA THR A 296 3.25 -41.57 19.22
C THR A 296 2.57 -42.14 17.96
N ALA A 297 1.43 -41.60 17.58
CA ALA A 297 0.69 -42.07 16.41
C ALA A 297 1.38 -41.73 15.09
N GLU A 298 1.21 -42.61 14.10
CA GLU A 298 1.71 -42.40 12.75
C GLU A 298 0.98 -41.21 12.09
N PRO A 299 1.70 -40.16 11.66
CA PRO A 299 1.10 -39.01 11.01
C PRO A 299 0.63 -39.35 9.60
N THR A 300 -0.51 -38.80 9.21
CA THR A 300 -1.01 -39.03 7.85
C THR A 300 -1.93 -37.94 7.37
N ARG A 301 -1.96 -37.74 6.04
CA ARG A 301 -2.96 -36.90 5.38
C ARG A 301 -4.18 -37.68 4.91
N TYR A 302 -4.20 -38.99 5.11
CA TYR A 302 -5.19 -39.90 4.53
C TYR A 302 -6.21 -40.43 5.54
N THR A 303 -7.20 -41.16 5.04
CA THR A 303 -8.19 -41.91 5.83
C THR A 303 -7.63 -43.28 6.26
N ASN A 304 -8.22 -43.90 7.29
CA ASN A 304 -7.86 -45.22 7.79
C ASN A 304 -7.80 -46.31 6.71
N ALA A 305 -8.72 -46.27 5.73
CA ALA A 305 -8.76 -47.26 4.64
C ALA A 305 -7.53 -47.23 3.73
N ARG A 306 -6.88 -46.07 3.62
CA ARG A 306 -5.70 -45.87 2.77
C ARG A 306 -4.39 -46.15 3.50
N LEU A 307 -4.39 -46.12 4.83
CA LEU A 307 -3.26 -46.53 5.66
C LEU A 307 -3.06 -48.06 5.71
N ARG A 308 -4.12 -48.83 5.48
CA ARG A 308 -4.10 -50.30 5.52
C ARG A 308 -3.73 -50.95 4.17
N ARG A 309 -3.45 -50.14 3.15
CA ARG A 309 -3.03 -50.58 1.82
C ARG A 309 -1.55 -50.30 1.66
#